data_AF-A0A2H6BHC5-F1
#
_entry.id   AF-A0A2H6BHC5-F1
#
_cell.length_a   1.000
_cell.length_b   1.000
_cell.length_c   1.000
_cell.angle_alpha   90.00
_cell.angle_beta   90.00
_cell.angle_gamma   90.00
#
_symmetry.space_group_name_H-M   'P 1'
#
loop_
_entity.id
_entity.type
_entity.pdbx_description
1 polymer ?
#
loop_
_entity_poly.entity_id
_entity_poly.type
_entity_poly.pdbx_seq_one_letter_code
_entity_poly.pdbx_strand_id
1 'polypeptide(L)'
;MTDMERIEGRIADAQVLFAELFQSVLSNGGKTTVDQYIRYLSFQYHLTRGVQRYFLSAAAHPDLARRRRLRAFLVDFASEEELHYLVAASDLLQFGLKPLPVSFDVELWHAYFE
;
A
#
# COMPACT_ATOMS: atom_id res chain seq x y z
N MET A 1 -24.84 24.65 0.34
CA MET A 1 -23.54 23.99 0.14
C MET A 1 -23.82 22.69 -0.57
N THR A 2 -23.33 22.52 -1.79
CA THR A 2 -23.50 21.29 -2.57
C THR A 2 -22.60 20.19 -2.02
N ASP A 3 -22.90 18.92 -2.32
CA ASP A 3 -22.03 17.80 -1.91
C ASP A 3 -20.62 17.93 -2.49
N MET A 4 -20.49 18.54 -3.66
CA MET A 4 -19.20 18.80 -4.30
C MET A 4 -18.39 19.85 -3.55
N GLU A 5 -19.00 20.97 -3.17
CA GLU A 5 -18.33 22.01 -2.36
C GLU A 5 -17.85 21.45 -1.01
N ARG A 6 -18.60 20.52 -0.42
CA ARG A 6 -18.19 19.83 0.82
C ARG A 6 -16.96 18.95 0.61
N ILE A 7 -16.92 18.19 -0.49
CA ILE A 7 -15.78 17.32 -0.82
C ILE A 7 -14.54 18.16 -1.13
N GLU A 8 -14.69 19.20 -1.94
CA GLU A 8 -13.59 20.12 -2.26
C GLU A 8 -12.99 20.77 -1.01
N GLY A 9 -13.85 21.19 -0.06
CA GLY A 9 -13.38 21.68 1.25
C GLY A 9 -12.57 20.64 2.02
N ARG A 10 -13.02 19.38 2.05
CA ARG A 10 -12.26 18.29 2.71
C ARG A 10 -10.93 17.99 2.03
N ILE A 11 -10.87 18.09 0.70
CA ILE A 11 -9.63 17.92 -0.05
C ILE A 11 -8.64 19.05 0.32
N ALA A 12 -9.11 20.29 0.37
CA ALA A 12 -8.28 21.43 0.75
C ALA A 12 -7.74 21.29 2.18
N ASP A 13 -8.59 20.91 3.14
CA ASP A 13 -8.19 20.65 4.53
C ASP A 13 -7.10 19.55 4.60
N ALA A 14 -7.28 18.46 3.86
CA ALA A 14 -6.33 17.35 3.82
C ALA A 14 -4.98 17.78 3.21
N GLN A 15 -4.99 18.62 2.16
CA GLN A 15 -3.78 19.16 1.54
C GLN A 15 -2.99 20.05 2.51
N VAL A 16 -3.67 20.92 3.26
CA VAL A 16 -3.05 21.77 4.29
C VAL A 16 -2.42 20.91 5.37
N LEU A 17 -3.18 19.96 5.92
CA LEU A 17 -2.68 19.03 6.94
C LEU A 17 -1.45 18.24 6.45
N PHE A 18 -1.49 17.75 5.20
CA PHE A 18 -0.35 17.05 4.62
C PHE A 18 0.88 17.95 4.51
N ALA A 19 0.72 19.21 4.08
CA ALA A 19 1.82 20.16 4.00
C ALA A 19 2.45 20.43 5.38
N GLU A 20 1.63 20.58 6.41
CA GLU A 20 2.10 20.77 7.80
C GLU A 20 2.88 19.55 8.30
N LEU A 21 2.33 18.35 8.11
CA LEU A 21 3.00 17.09 8.45
C LEU A 21 4.34 16.98 7.73
N PHE A 22 4.37 17.28 6.43
CA PHE A 22 5.60 17.22 5.64
C PHE A 22 6.65 18.23 6.12
N GLN A 23 6.26 19.48 6.41
CA GLN A 23 7.17 20.48 6.97
C GLN A 23 7.73 20.07 8.34
N SER A 24 6.92 19.39 9.17
CA SER A 24 7.39 18.87 10.46
C SER A 24 8.50 17.82 10.28
N VAL A 25 8.40 16.96 9.25
CA VAL A 25 9.43 15.97 8.92
C VAL A 25 10.72 16.65 8.46
N LEU A 26 10.62 17.67 7.60
CA LEU A 26 11.78 18.43 7.13
C LEU A 26 12.49 19.14 8.29
N SER A 27 11.72 19.74 9.19
CA SER A 27 12.23 20.46 10.36
C SER A 27 12.92 19.53 11.37
N ASN A 28 12.51 18.26 11.44
CA ASN A 28 13.17 17.21 12.23
C ASN A 28 14.39 16.58 11.53
N GLY A 29 14.91 17.24 10.48
CA GLY A 29 16.09 16.78 9.73
C GLY A 29 15.84 15.54 8.89
N GLY A 30 14.58 15.23 8.55
CA GLY A 30 14.21 14.07 7.73
C GLY A 30 14.44 12.71 8.41
N LYS A 31 14.70 12.68 9.72
CA LYS A 31 14.92 11.43 10.45
C LYS A 31 13.61 10.69 10.65
N THR A 32 13.57 9.44 10.21
CA THR A 32 12.44 8.54 10.47
C THR A 32 12.49 8.08 11.92
N THR A 33 11.40 8.27 12.66
CA THR A 33 11.26 7.72 14.02
C THR A 33 10.98 6.22 13.96
N VAL A 34 11.22 5.52 15.08
CA VAL A 34 10.89 4.08 15.18
C VAL A 34 9.39 3.85 14.96
N ASP A 35 8.51 4.73 15.49
CA ASP A 35 7.06 4.63 15.28
C ASP A 35 6.67 4.78 13.81
N GLN A 36 7.26 5.74 13.10
CA GLN A 36 7.05 5.93 11.66
C GLN A 36 7.50 4.70 10.87
N TYR A 37 8.62 4.10 11.25
CA TYR A 37 9.12 2.88 10.61
C TYR A 37 8.20 1.67 10.86
N ILE A 38 7.70 1.50 12.09
CA ILE A 38 6.73 0.44 12.42
C ILE A 38 5.43 0.60 11.61
N ARG A 39 4.92 1.83 11.50
CA ARG A 39 3.74 2.12 10.66
C ARG A 39 4.00 1.80 9.20
N TYR A 40 5.17 2.20 8.69
CA TYR A 40 5.58 1.88 7.33
C TYR A 40 5.67 0.37 7.08
N LEU A 41 6.32 -0.40 7.96
CA LEU A 41 6.41 -1.85 7.83
C LEU A 41 5.04 -2.53 7.93
N SER A 42 4.17 -2.05 8.84
CA SER A 42 2.81 -2.57 8.95
C SER A 42 1.98 -2.30 7.69
N PHE A 43 2.12 -1.10 7.12
CA PHE A 43 1.54 -0.75 5.83
C PHE A 43 2.07 -1.66 4.71
N GLN A 44 3.39 -1.84 4.60
CA GLN A 44 4.01 -2.73 3.59
C GLN A 44 3.52 -4.17 3.72
N TYR A 45 3.45 -4.69 4.96
CA TYR A 45 2.91 -6.01 5.25
C TYR A 45 1.50 -6.16 4.68
N HIS A 46 0.57 -5.24 4.99
CA HIS A 46 -0.80 -5.37 4.53
C HIS A 46 -0.96 -5.08 3.04
N LEU A 47 -0.20 -4.13 2.49
CA LEU A 47 -0.27 -3.78 1.07
C LEU A 47 0.14 -4.95 0.17
N THR A 48 1.20 -5.66 0.56
CA THR A 48 1.78 -6.74 -0.24
C THR A 48 1.17 -8.09 0.05
N ARG A 49 0.53 -8.28 1.22
CA ARG A 49 -0.15 -9.54 1.54
C ARG A 49 -1.37 -9.74 0.66
N GLY A 50 -1.33 -10.76 -0.20
CA GLY A 50 -2.41 -11.04 -1.15
C GLY A 50 -2.23 -10.38 -2.52
N VAL A 51 -1.14 -9.64 -2.74
CA VAL A 51 -0.86 -8.91 -3.99
C VAL A 51 -0.77 -9.83 -5.21
N GLN A 52 -0.43 -11.12 -5.02
CA GLN A 52 -0.42 -12.13 -6.08
C GLN A 52 -1.75 -12.20 -6.83
N ARG A 53 -2.87 -11.95 -6.14
CA ARG A 53 -4.21 -11.94 -6.73
C ARG A 53 -4.33 -10.89 -7.83
N TYR A 54 -3.72 -9.72 -7.65
CA TYR A 54 -3.78 -8.63 -8.63
C TYR A 54 -3.12 -9.03 -9.94
N PHE A 55 -1.94 -9.64 -9.84
CA PHE A 55 -1.17 -10.10 -10.98
C PHE A 55 -1.86 -11.27 -11.68
N LEU A 56 -2.45 -12.21 -10.93
CA LEU A 56 -3.23 -13.31 -11.50
C LEU A 56 -4.51 -12.82 -12.19
N SER A 57 -5.23 -11.87 -11.60
CA SER A 57 -6.40 -11.23 -12.21
C SER A 57 -6.03 -10.52 -13.50
N ALA A 58 -4.93 -9.74 -13.50
CA ALA A 58 -4.42 -9.10 -14.71
C ALA A 58 -4.01 -10.14 -15.77
N ALA A 59 -3.31 -11.21 -15.37
CA ALA A 59 -2.90 -12.28 -16.27
C ALA A 59 -4.09 -13.03 -16.90
N ALA A 60 -5.24 -13.06 -16.22
CA ALA A 60 -6.47 -13.67 -16.70
C ALA A 60 -7.26 -12.79 -17.68
N HIS A 61 -6.90 -11.50 -17.83
CA HIS A 61 -7.68 -10.56 -18.63
C HIS A 61 -7.73 -10.94 -20.13
N PRO A 62 -8.90 -10.93 -20.79
CA PRO A 62 -9.05 -11.32 -22.20
C PRO A 62 -8.16 -10.55 -23.17
N ASP A 63 -7.91 -9.25 -22.91
CA ASP A 63 -7.04 -8.43 -23.76
C ASP A 63 -5.58 -8.93 -23.78
N LEU A 64 -5.17 -9.71 -22.77
CA LEU A 64 -3.86 -10.34 -22.72
C LEU A 64 -3.82 -11.72 -23.37
N ALA A 65 -4.93 -12.25 -23.90
CA ALA A 65 -5.01 -13.60 -24.46
C ALA A 65 -3.96 -13.86 -25.56
N ARG A 66 -3.65 -12.84 -26.36
CA ARG A 66 -2.62 -12.92 -27.42
C ARG A 66 -1.21 -12.58 -26.92
N ARG A 67 -1.05 -12.03 -25.72
CA ARG A 67 0.22 -11.61 -25.12
C ARG A 67 0.77 -12.69 -24.17
N ARG A 68 1.02 -13.89 -24.71
CA ARG A 68 1.41 -15.08 -23.91
C ARG A 68 2.61 -14.85 -22.99
N ARG A 69 3.65 -14.15 -23.47
CA ARG A 69 4.84 -13.84 -22.66
C ARG A 69 4.52 -12.95 -21.47
N LEU A 70 3.67 -11.95 -21.66
CA LEU A 70 3.25 -11.06 -20.58
C LEU A 70 2.38 -11.81 -19.56
N ARG A 71 1.49 -12.69 -20.02
CA ARG A 71 0.72 -13.55 -19.11
C ARG A 71 1.61 -14.46 -18.27
N ALA A 72 2.60 -15.10 -18.89
CA ALA A 72 3.57 -15.94 -18.18
C ALA A 72 4.34 -15.13 -17.13
N PHE A 73 4.89 -13.99 -17.53
CA PHE A 73 5.55 -13.06 -16.62
C PHE A 73 4.68 -12.69 -15.41
N LEU A 74 3.42 -12.31 -15.63
CA LEU A 74 2.52 -11.92 -14.53
C LEU A 74 2.23 -13.08 -13.57
N VAL A 75 2.11 -14.31 -14.07
CA VAL A 75 1.90 -15.50 -13.23
C VAL A 75 3.14 -15.83 -12.41
N ASP A 76 4.31 -15.79 -13.05
CA ASP A 76 5.59 -16.03 -12.38
C ASP A 76 5.82 -14.97 -11.30
N PHE A 77 5.61 -13.69 -11.66
CA PHE A 77 5.74 -12.56 -10.74
C PHE A 77 4.75 -12.65 -9.57
N ALA A 78 3.51 -13.08 -9.81
CA ALA A 78 2.53 -13.31 -8.73
C ALA A 78 3.06 -14.33 -7.71
N SER A 79 3.73 -15.38 -8.17
CA SER A 79 4.27 -16.43 -7.32
C SER A 79 5.45 -15.93 -6.49
N GLU A 80 6.29 -15.07 -7.05
CA GLU A 80 7.39 -14.42 -6.35
C GLU A 80 6.89 -13.47 -5.25
N GLU A 81 5.88 -12.66 -5.55
CA GLU A 81 5.34 -11.64 -4.65
C GLU A 81 4.49 -12.22 -3.50
N GLU A 82 3.99 -13.45 -3.61
CA GLU A 82 3.07 -14.07 -2.64
C GLU A 82 3.61 -14.03 -1.20
N LEU A 83 4.91 -14.21 -1.02
CA LEU A 83 5.55 -14.25 0.30
C LEU A 83 6.30 -12.95 0.66
N HIS A 84 6.32 -11.95 -0.22
CA HIS A 84 7.09 -10.72 0.03
C HIS A 84 6.65 -9.96 1.28
N TYR A 85 5.38 -10.06 1.64
CA TYR A 85 4.86 -9.45 2.87
C TYR A 85 5.55 -9.98 4.15
N LEU A 86 6.14 -11.18 4.10
CA LEU A 86 6.89 -11.76 5.21
C LEU A 86 8.20 -11.01 5.50
N VAL A 87 8.76 -10.29 4.53
CA VAL A 87 9.95 -9.45 4.75
C VAL A 87 9.63 -8.39 5.79
N ALA A 88 8.54 -7.65 5.59
CA ALA A 88 8.08 -6.65 6.56
C ALA A 88 7.65 -7.28 7.90
N ALA A 89 7.05 -8.48 7.87
CA ALA A 89 6.71 -9.20 9.10
C ALA A 89 7.95 -9.59 9.92
N SER A 90 8.99 -10.07 9.23
CA SER A 90 10.27 -10.47 9.83
C SER A 90 10.96 -9.27 10.49
N ASP A 91 10.98 -8.12 9.82
CA ASP A 91 11.56 -6.90 10.37
C ASP A 91 10.81 -6.44 11.63
N LEU A 92 9.47 -6.45 11.61
CA LEU A 92 8.67 -6.14 12.80
C LEU A 92 8.93 -7.12 13.96
N LEU A 93 9.12 -8.40 13.65
CA LEU A 93 9.44 -9.42 14.64
C LEU A 93 10.79 -9.17 15.32
N GLN A 94 11.78 -8.63 14.62
CA GLN A 94 13.07 -8.24 15.21
C GLN A 94 12.92 -7.15 16.28
N PHE A 95 11.89 -6.30 16.18
CA PHE A 95 11.52 -5.33 17.22
C PHE A 95 10.60 -5.92 18.31
N GLY A 96 10.27 -7.20 18.26
CA GLY A 96 9.31 -7.84 19.17
C GLY A 96 7.86 -7.41 18.92
N LEU A 97 7.56 -6.88 17.73
CA LEU A 97 6.27 -6.32 17.37
C LEU A 97 5.53 -7.20 16.37
N LYS A 98 4.21 -7.00 16.29
CA LYS A 98 3.35 -7.54 15.23
C LYS A 98 2.91 -6.39 14.31
N PRO A 99 2.50 -6.69 13.06
CA PRO A 99 1.88 -5.68 12.21
C PRO A 99 0.73 -4.98 12.93
N LEU A 100 0.70 -3.66 12.87
CA LEU A 100 -0.44 -2.85 13.29
C LEU A 100 -1.68 -3.21 12.46
N PRO A 101 -2.90 -2.81 12.87
CA PRO A 101 -4.09 -2.94 12.04
C PRO A 101 -3.89 -2.33 10.65
N VAL A 102 -4.57 -2.91 9.65
CA VAL A 102 -4.55 -2.41 8.28
C VAL A 102 -5.08 -0.97 8.23
N SER A 103 -4.48 -0.13 7.39
CA SER A 103 -4.98 1.23 7.18
C SER A 103 -6.15 1.22 6.21
N PHE A 104 -7.08 2.17 6.37
CA PHE A 104 -8.22 2.32 5.48
C PHE A 104 -7.82 2.42 4.00
N ASP A 105 -6.72 3.11 3.69
CA ASP A 105 -6.24 3.24 2.30
C ASP A 105 -5.86 1.88 1.69
N VAL A 106 -5.30 0.97 2.50
CA VAL A 106 -4.95 -0.38 2.06
C VAL A 106 -6.22 -1.24 1.93
N GLU A 107 -7.17 -1.12 2.85
CA GLU A 107 -8.48 -1.79 2.71
C GLU A 107 -9.18 -1.36 1.41
N LEU A 108 -9.22 -0.07 1.12
CA LEU A 108 -9.81 0.48 -0.10
C LEU A 108 -9.10 -0.02 -1.35
N TRP A 109 -7.77 -0.12 -1.31
CA TRP A 109 -6.97 -0.66 -2.41
C TRP A 109 -7.27 -2.13 -2.67
N HIS A 110 -7.30 -2.98 -1.63
CA HIS A 110 -7.66 -4.39 -1.77
C HIS A 110 -9.08 -4.54 -2.33
N ALA A 111 -10.04 -3.77 -1.83
CA ALA A 111 -11.43 -3.81 -2.27
C ALA A 111 -11.62 -3.46 -3.75
N TYR A 112 -10.69 -2.74 -4.39
CA TYR A 112 -10.74 -2.48 -5.83
C TYR A 112 -10.43 -3.72 -6.68
N PHE A 113 -9.68 -4.69 -6.14
CA PHE A 113 -9.26 -5.90 -6.85
C PHE A 113 -10.02 -7.16 -6.41
N GLU A 114 -10.94 -7.06 -5.44
CA GLU A 114 -11.93 -8.08 -5.09
C GLU A 114 -13.14 -8.06 -6.03
#